data_AF-A0A4Y7LD26-F1
#
_entry.id   AF-A0A4Y7LD26-F1
#
_cell.length_a   1.000
_cell.length_b   1.000
_cell.length_c   1.000
_cell.angle_alpha   90.00
_cell.angle_beta   90.00
_cell.angle_gamma   90.00
#
_symmetry.space_group_name_H-M   'P 1'
#
loop_
_entity.id
_entity.type
_entity.pdbx_description
1 polymer ?
#
loop_
_entity_poly.entity_id
_entity_poly.type
_entity_poly.pdbx_seq_one_letter_code
_entity_poly.pdbx_strand_id
1 'polypeptide(L)'
;MGSSFTLEEERQRVIEDISRLCSFEHMKNLDVNKNGIWRKRIDNKVYFRKGEIGHWKNYLTPHMVERLDCLMEEKLQGSGLVF
;
A
#
# COMPACT_ATOMS: atom_id res chain seq x y z
N MET A 1 -16.13 -4.46 -7.85
CA MET A 1 -15.79 -4.86 -9.23
C MET A 1 -16.74 -5.95 -9.67
N GLY A 2 -17.17 -5.96 -10.94
CA GLY A 2 -18.16 -6.90 -11.48
C GLY A 2 -17.57 -7.99 -12.37
N SER A 3 -16.28 -8.30 -12.20
CA SER A 3 -15.54 -9.28 -13.00
C SER A 3 -14.86 -10.25 -12.04
N SER A 4 -15.57 -11.30 -11.68
CA SER A 4 -15.04 -12.36 -10.82
C SER A 4 -14.10 -13.26 -11.62
N PHE A 5 -13.11 -13.84 -10.93
CA PHE A 5 -12.29 -14.88 -11.51
C PHE A 5 -13.13 -16.10 -11.86
N THR A 6 -12.83 -16.71 -12.99
CA THR A 6 -13.33 -18.01 -13.39
C THR A 6 -12.53 -19.12 -12.70
N LEU A 7 -13.14 -20.30 -12.55
CA LEU A 7 -12.43 -21.48 -12.01
C LEU A 7 -11.18 -21.84 -12.83
N GLU A 8 -11.16 -21.55 -14.12
CA GLU A 8 -10.00 -21.77 -14.97
C GLU A 8 -8.86 -20.79 -14.63
N GLU A 9 -9.16 -19.51 -14.46
CA GLU A 9 -8.17 -18.51 -14.02
C GLU A 9 -7.61 -18.81 -12.63
N GLU A 10 -8.45 -19.31 -11.71
CA GLU A 10 -8.01 -19.79 -10.41
C GLU A 10 -7.05 -20.97 -10.54
N ARG A 11 -7.39 -21.97 -11.37
CA ARG A 11 -6.50 -23.13 -11.64
C ARG A 11 -5.19 -22.72 -12.31
N GLN A 12 -5.24 -21.70 -13.16
CA GLN A 12 -4.08 -21.13 -13.83
C GLN A 12 -3.28 -20.16 -12.93
N ARG A 13 -3.72 -19.94 -11.69
CA ARG A 13 -3.04 -19.07 -10.70
C ARG A 13 -2.92 -17.61 -11.14
N VAL A 14 -3.89 -17.16 -11.92
CA VAL A 14 -3.97 -15.78 -12.42
C VAL A 14 -4.01 -14.78 -11.26
N ILE A 15 -4.63 -15.16 -10.14
CA ILE A 15 -4.70 -14.33 -8.93
C ILE A 15 -3.30 -14.07 -8.38
N GLU A 16 -2.47 -15.10 -8.25
CA GLU A 16 -1.10 -14.98 -7.79
C GLU A 16 -0.24 -14.18 -8.77
N ASP A 17 -0.45 -14.35 -10.08
CA ASP A 17 0.24 -13.58 -11.10
C ASP A 17 -0.11 -12.09 -11.05
N ILE A 18 -1.39 -11.74 -10.89
CA ILE A 18 -1.84 -10.36 -10.69
C ILE A 18 -1.28 -9.80 -9.38
N SER A 19 -1.31 -10.57 -8.29
CA SER A 19 -0.75 -10.17 -7.00
C SER A 19 0.75 -9.89 -7.10
N ARG A 20 1.50 -10.76 -7.80
CA ARG A 20 2.93 -10.58 -8.06
C ARG A 20 3.20 -9.36 -8.93
N LEU A 21 2.44 -9.18 -10.01
CA LEU A 21 2.53 -8.03 -10.90
C LEU A 21 2.28 -6.72 -10.15
N CYS A 22 1.28 -6.68 -9.28
CA CYS A 22 0.92 -5.51 -8.49
C CYS A 22 1.72 -5.37 -7.19
N SER A 23 2.62 -6.32 -6.88
CA SER A 23 3.39 -6.30 -5.64
C SER A 23 4.26 -5.05 -5.55
N PHE A 24 4.45 -4.55 -4.33
CA PHE A 24 5.27 -3.37 -4.09
C PHE A 24 6.69 -3.54 -4.63
N GLU A 25 7.29 -4.71 -4.42
CA GLU A 25 8.63 -5.02 -4.89
C GLU A 25 8.71 -5.00 -6.42
N HIS A 26 7.79 -5.68 -7.11
CA HIS A 26 7.78 -5.69 -8.58
C HIS A 26 7.61 -4.28 -9.13
N MET A 27 6.57 -3.57 -8.69
CA MET A 27 6.21 -2.24 -9.18
C MET A 27 7.32 -1.22 -8.91
N LYS A 28 7.90 -1.21 -7.70
CA LYS A 28 9.03 -0.31 -7.35
C LYS A 28 10.25 -0.55 -8.23
N ASN A 29 10.45 -1.78 -8.72
CA ASN A 29 11.64 -2.16 -9.45
C ASN A 29 11.59 -1.92 -10.96
N LEU A 30 10.42 -1.63 -11.53
CA LEU A 30 10.26 -1.28 -12.94
C LEU A 30 11.02 0.00 -13.30
N ASP A 31 11.66 0.01 -14.47
CA ASP A 31 12.44 1.16 -14.96
C ASP A 31 11.61 2.45 -15.01
N VAL A 32 10.38 2.36 -15.51
CA VAL A 32 9.43 3.48 -15.55
C VAL A 32 9.15 4.08 -14.17
N ASN A 33 9.24 3.29 -13.09
CA ASN A 33 8.98 3.75 -11.73
C ASN A 33 10.25 4.24 -11.04
N LYS A 34 11.43 3.80 -11.47
CA LYS A 34 12.72 4.30 -10.95
C LYS A 34 13.14 5.61 -11.62
N ASN A 35 12.96 5.69 -12.94
CA ASN A 35 13.56 6.72 -13.79
C ASN A 35 12.52 7.56 -14.55
N GLY A 36 11.25 7.14 -14.57
CA GLY A 36 10.19 7.88 -15.24
C GLY A 36 9.73 9.13 -14.48
N ILE A 37 9.11 10.05 -15.22
CA ILE A 37 8.56 11.30 -14.69
C ILE A 37 7.10 11.43 -15.09
N TRP A 38 6.21 11.51 -14.12
CA TRP A 38 4.80 11.78 -14.35
C TRP A 38 4.55 13.25 -14.69
N ARG A 39 3.84 13.49 -15.80
CA ARG A 39 3.46 14.83 -16.28
C ARG A 39 4.61 15.85 -16.30
N LYS A 40 5.84 15.38 -16.52
CA LYS A 40 7.09 16.18 -16.51
C LYS A 40 7.33 16.97 -15.20
N ARG A 41 6.73 16.57 -14.08
CA ARG A 41 6.80 17.31 -12.80
C ARG A 41 7.20 16.46 -11.61
N ILE A 42 6.85 15.18 -11.61
CA ILE A 42 7.01 14.32 -10.43
C ILE A 42 7.75 13.07 -10.85
N ASP A 43 8.92 12.82 -10.26
CA ASP A 43 9.64 11.56 -10.45
C ASP A 43 8.76 10.41 -9.96
N ASN A 44 8.59 9.36 -10.76
CA ASN A 44 7.73 8.23 -10.40
C ASN A 44 8.22 7.51 -9.12
N LYS A 45 9.53 7.58 -8.82
CA LYS A 45 10.13 6.93 -7.64
C LYS A 45 9.54 7.41 -6.32
N VAL A 46 8.96 8.62 -6.27
CA VAL A 46 8.38 9.18 -5.04
C VAL A 46 7.15 8.39 -4.56
N TYR A 47 6.46 7.71 -5.47
CA TYR A 47 5.31 6.85 -5.13
C TYR A 47 5.73 5.55 -4.43
N PHE A 48 7.01 5.15 -4.51
CA PHE A 48 7.51 3.87 -4.02
C PHE A 48 8.61 4.04 -2.94
N ARG A 49 8.22 4.48 -1.74
CA ARG A 49 9.14 4.69 -0.60
C ARG A 49 9.65 3.37 0.01
N LYS A 50 9.07 2.94 1.14
CA LYS A 50 9.47 1.69 1.84
C LYS A 50 8.46 0.56 1.71
N GLY A 51 7.16 0.86 1.74
CA GLY A 51 6.12 -0.18 1.70
C GLY A 51 6.10 -1.07 2.96
N GLU A 52 6.59 -0.58 4.09
CA GLU A 52 6.75 -1.34 5.34
C GLU A 52 5.76 -0.88 6.41
N ILE A 53 5.18 -1.84 7.13
CA ILE A 53 4.36 -1.59 8.32
C ILE A 53 5.25 -1.13 9.48
N GLY A 54 4.78 -0.16 10.27
CA GLY A 54 5.47 0.29 11.48
C GLY A 54 6.62 1.27 11.26
N HIS A 55 6.91 1.68 10.02
CA HIS A 55 7.99 2.63 9.73
C HIS A 55 7.76 4.02 10.38
N TRP A 56 6.54 4.34 10.81
CA TRP A 56 6.23 5.56 11.58
C TRP A 56 7.04 5.67 12.87
N LYS A 57 7.46 4.55 13.47
CA LYS A 57 8.27 4.49 14.71
C LYS A 57 9.62 5.21 14.57
N ASN A 58 10.10 5.38 13.33
CA ASN A 58 11.36 6.06 13.05
C ASN A 58 11.23 7.61 13.05
N TYR A 59 10.01 8.13 13.11
CA TYR A 59 9.76 9.58 12.99
C TYR A 59 8.89 10.14 14.12
N LEU A 60 8.03 9.32 14.74
CA LEU A 60 7.11 9.77 15.78
C LEU A 60 7.66 9.44 17.17
N THR A 61 7.50 10.38 18.10
CA THR A 61 7.76 10.13 19.52
C THR A 61 6.63 9.30 20.14
N PRO A 62 6.87 8.57 21.24
CA PRO A 62 5.82 7.79 21.91
C PRO A 62 4.57 8.60 22.26
N HIS A 63 4.75 9.85 22.73
CA HIS A 63 3.63 10.74 23.04
C HIS A 63 2.80 11.13 21.80
N MET A 64 3.42 11.33 20.64
CA MET A 64 2.69 11.62 19.40
C MET A 64 1.84 10.43 18.95
N VAL A 65 2.34 9.22 19.20
CA VAL A 65 1.68 7.96 18.84
C VAL A 65 0.48 7.74 19.74
N GLU A 66 0.66 7.83 21.06
CA GLU A 66 -0.43 7.72 22.04
C GLU A 66 -1.56 8.72 21.73
N ARG A 67 -1.21 9.97 21.42
CA ARG A 67 -2.20 10.97 21.00
C ARG A 67 -2.97 10.55 19.75
N LEU A 68 -2.31 9.96 18.75
CA LEU A 68 -2.97 9.48 17.53
C LEU A 68 -3.86 8.26 17.80
N ASP A 69 -3.39 7.33 18.63
CA ASP A 69 -4.14 6.14 19.01
C ASP A 69 -5.45 6.51 19.73
N CYS A 70 -5.39 7.44 20.69
CA CYS A 70 -6.59 7.95 21.36
C CYS A 70 -7.56 8.63 20.37
N LEU A 71 -7.05 9.43 19.43
CA LEU A 71 -7.88 10.10 18.43
C LEU A 71 -8.54 9.10 17.46
N MET A 72 -7.83 8.03 17.07
CA MET A 72 -8.41 6.99 16.23
C MET A 72 -9.53 6.26 16.96
N GLU A 73 -9.31 5.86 18.21
CA GLU A 73 -10.36 5.21 19.02
C GLU A 73 -11.59 6.11 19.14
N GLU A 74 -11.43 7.37 19.56
CA GLU A 74 -12.54 8.30 19.72
C GLU A 74 -13.34 8.52 18.42
N LYS A 75 -12.66 8.67 17.28
CA LYS A 75 -13.32 8.99 15.99
C LYS A 75 -13.85 7.77 15.26
N LEU A 76 -13.30 6.59 15.51
CA LEU A 76 -13.71 5.34 14.85
C LEU A 76 -14.60 4.47 15.73
N GLN A 77 -14.79 4.81 17.00
CA GLN A 77 -15.70 4.11 17.90
C GLN A 77 -17.09 3.94 17.27
N GLY A 78 -17.59 2.71 17.21
CA GLY A 78 -18.89 2.38 16.64
C GLY A 78 -18.93 2.28 15.11
N SER A 79 -17.84 2.60 14.40
CA SER A 79 -17.75 2.42 12.94
C SER A 79 -17.52 0.96 12.50
N GLY A 80 -17.10 0.10 13.43
CA GLY A 80 -16.67 -1.27 13.14
C GLY A 80 -15.23 -1.38 12.64
N LEU A 81 -14.51 -0.26 12.53
CA LEU A 81 -13.08 -0.24 12.16
C LEU A 81 -12.20 -0.36 13.42
N VAL A 82 -11.29 -1.33 13.41
CA VAL A 82 -10.27 -1.58 14.44
C VAL A 82 -8.97 -1.99 13.71
N PHE A 83 -7.81 -1.50 14.17
CA PHE A 83 -6.51 -1.66 13.49
C PHE A 83 -5.39 -2.05 14.44
#